data_AF-A0AAJ6G9J6-F1
#
_entry.id   AF-A0AAJ6G9J6-F1
#
_cell.length_a   1.000
_cell.length_b   1.000
_cell.length_c   1.000
_cell.angle_alpha   90.00
_cell.angle_beta   90.00
_cell.angle_gamma   90.00
#
_symmetry.space_group_name_H-M   'P 1'
#
loop_
_entity.id
_entity.type
_entity.pdbx_description
1 polymer ?
#
loop_
_entity_poly.entity_id
_entity_poly.type
_entity_poly.pdbx_seq_one_letter_code
_entity_poly.pdbx_strand_id
1 'polypeptide(L)'
;MDKIVNVMNECEGIIVGCPTYDLLPSSLYLSFAQRFLAYELSFRIKIGQVKKDPHTVAGLIGVGGSKHDWQTMSLEGLAATMFTQSITVVDMYLATSVGRPGNVLIHKDYLERAYQMGKNIIEAINTPVEERKWLGDPNLGLCPRCHSSLIYPGEEHWDGVKFNFECAVCGAGGDLVKVENGKYKFVLAENGLIRDRNINEARAVHLQEIMETRDNFMSRKGEIEEEYKRFREMKFETIK
;
A
#
# COMPACT_ATOMS: atom_id res chain seq x y z
N MET A 1 3.29 2.53 21.55
CA MET A 1 3.20 2.31 20.10
C MET A 1 4.51 1.73 19.56
N ASP A 2 5.66 2.23 20.03
CA ASP A 2 7.01 1.71 19.69
C ASP A 2 7.17 0.20 19.94
N LYS A 3 6.48 -0.34 20.96
CA LYS A 3 6.44 -1.79 21.20
C LYS A 3 5.91 -2.59 20.00
N ILE A 4 4.83 -2.13 19.36
CA ILE A 4 4.22 -2.82 18.21
C ILE A 4 5.18 -2.74 17.02
N VAL A 5 5.72 -1.55 16.76
CA VAL A 5 6.69 -1.31 15.68
C VAL A 5 7.93 -2.20 15.85
N ASN A 6 8.48 -2.29 17.05
CA ASN A 6 9.65 -3.14 17.31
C ASN A 6 9.35 -4.61 17.03
N VAL A 7 8.20 -5.12 17.49
CA VAL A 7 7.77 -6.50 17.20
C VAL A 7 7.62 -6.72 15.69
N MET A 8 7.03 -5.76 14.96
CA MET A 8 6.87 -5.88 13.51
C MET A 8 8.20 -5.96 12.77
N ASN A 9 9.23 -5.22 13.22
CA ASN A 9 10.57 -5.25 12.62
C ASN A 9 11.39 -6.50 12.99
N GLU A 10 10.88 -7.35 13.89
CA GLU A 10 11.55 -8.58 14.32
C GLU A 10 10.79 -9.85 13.89
N CYS A 11 9.54 -9.72 13.45
CA CYS A 11 8.71 -10.85 13.04
C CYS A 11 8.82 -11.14 11.53
N GLU A 12 8.64 -12.41 11.15
CA GLU A 12 8.73 -12.86 9.76
C GLU A 12 7.38 -12.79 9.04
N GLY A 13 6.27 -12.71 9.78
CA GLY A 13 4.94 -12.56 9.19
C GLY A 13 3.91 -11.91 10.11
N ILE A 14 2.97 -11.20 9.49
CA ILE A 14 1.84 -10.54 10.15
C ILE A 14 0.53 -10.83 9.44
N ILE A 15 -0.57 -10.76 10.20
CA ILE A 15 -1.92 -10.70 9.65
C ILE A 15 -2.60 -9.44 10.17
N VAL A 16 -3.10 -8.61 9.27
CA VAL A 16 -3.81 -7.36 9.62
C VAL A 16 -5.29 -7.54 9.32
N GLY A 17 -6.12 -7.59 10.36
CA GLY A 17 -7.57 -7.48 10.24
C GLY A 17 -8.03 -6.06 10.54
N CYS A 18 -8.68 -5.40 9.57
CA CYS A 18 -9.09 -4.01 9.73
C CYS A 18 -10.54 -3.79 9.25
N PRO A 19 -11.40 -3.15 10.05
CA PRO A 19 -12.72 -2.76 9.59
C PRO A 19 -12.65 -1.61 8.57
N THR A 20 -13.57 -1.65 7.61
CA THR A 20 -13.76 -0.62 6.60
C THR A 20 -14.77 0.42 7.08
N TYR A 21 -14.43 1.69 6.97
CA TYR A 21 -15.32 2.84 7.18
C TYR A 21 -15.15 3.80 6.00
N ASP A 22 -16.26 4.20 5.37
CA ASP A 22 -16.28 5.12 4.22
C ASP A 22 -15.26 4.74 3.12
N LEU A 23 -15.39 3.51 2.61
CA LEU A 23 -14.55 2.89 1.57
C LEU A 23 -13.11 2.55 1.98
N LEU A 24 -12.60 3.08 3.10
CA LEU A 24 -11.21 3.02 3.54
C LEU A 24 -11.00 2.18 4.81
N PRO A 25 -9.75 1.75 5.09
CA PRO A 25 -9.42 1.18 6.39
C PRO A 25 -9.72 2.16 7.53
N SER A 26 -10.04 1.63 8.71
CA SER A 26 -10.26 2.44 9.90
C SER A 26 -9.16 3.48 10.15
N SER A 27 -9.58 4.70 10.48
CA SER A 27 -8.67 5.79 10.85
C SER A 27 -7.76 5.45 12.03
N LEU A 28 -8.20 4.59 12.95
CA LEU A 28 -7.36 4.08 14.05
C LEU A 28 -6.16 3.29 13.51
N TYR A 29 -6.41 2.42 12.53
CA TYR A 29 -5.34 1.68 11.85
C TYR A 29 -4.45 2.63 11.04
N LEU A 30 -5.04 3.54 10.24
CA LEU A 30 -4.28 4.47 9.42
C LEU A 30 -3.38 5.38 10.27
N SER A 31 -3.87 5.84 11.43
CA SER A 31 -3.07 6.63 12.38
C SER A 31 -1.85 5.88 12.90
N PHE A 32 -1.93 4.54 13.01
CA PHE A 32 -0.78 3.71 13.33
C PHE A 32 0.13 3.54 12.11
N ALA A 33 -0.43 3.17 10.97
CA ALA A 33 0.31 2.75 9.79
C ALA A 33 0.96 3.90 9.00
N GLN A 34 0.49 5.13 9.16
CA GLN A 34 1.07 6.35 8.54
C GLN A 34 2.20 6.97 9.36
N ARG A 35 2.66 6.32 10.43
CA ARG A 35 3.81 6.77 11.21
C ARG A 35 5.15 6.38 10.59
N PHE A 36 5.11 5.55 9.55
CA PHE A 36 6.28 4.98 8.92
C PHE A 36 6.66 5.77 7.67
N LEU A 37 7.96 5.98 7.50
CA LEU A 37 8.52 6.49 6.25
C LEU A 37 8.90 5.31 5.37
N ALA A 38 8.71 5.45 4.05
CA ALA A 38 8.98 4.36 3.11
C ALA A 38 10.43 3.85 3.12
N TYR A 39 11.37 4.61 3.67
CA TYR A 39 12.78 4.24 3.82
C TYR A 39 13.19 3.99 5.29
N GLU A 40 12.23 3.90 6.21
CA GLU A 40 12.53 3.82 7.65
C GLU A 40 13.31 2.55 8.00
N LEU A 41 12.89 1.38 7.53
CA LEU A 41 13.59 0.12 7.81
C LEU A 41 15.02 0.15 7.28
N SER A 42 15.22 0.56 6.02
CA SER A 42 16.55 0.63 5.41
C SER A 42 17.45 1.64 6.14
N PHE A 43 16.90 2.77 6.58
CA PHE A 43 17.60 3.72 7.44
C PHE A 43 18.00 3.12 8.79
N ARG A 44 17.06 2.45 9.47
CA ARG A 44 17.30 1.82 10.79
C ARG A 44 18.33 0.70 10.73
N ILE A 45 18.38 -0.06 9.63
CA ILE A 45 19.45 -1.04 9.36
C ILE A 45 20.79 -0.31 9.22
N LYS A 46 20.86 0.75 8.41
CA LYS A 46 22.09 1.51 8.15
C LYS A 46 22.70 2.10 9.42
N ILE A 47 21.88 2.56 10.37
CA ILE A 47 22.35 3.11 11.66
C ILE A 47 22.54 2.05 12.76
N GLY A 48 22.33 0.76 12.45
CA GLY A 48 22.53 -0.35 13.38
C GLY A 48 21.43 -0.54 14.44
N GLN A 49 20.27 0.13 14.30
CA GLN A 49 19.13 -0.07 15.21
C GLN A 49 18.37 -1.36 14.92
N VAL A 50 18.40 -1.83 13.67
CA VAL A 50 17.84 -3.12 13.24
C VAL A 50 18.97 -3.94 12.64
N LYS A 51 19.12 -5.21 13.04
CA LYS A 51 20.27 -6.03 12.65
C LYS A 51 20.27 -6.41 11.17
N LYS A 52 19.10 -6.73 10.63
CA LYS A 52 18.88 -7.15 9.25
C LYS A 52 17.42 -6.94 8.88
N ASP A 53 17.13 -6.93 7.58
CA ASP A 53 15.76 -6.97 7.09
C ASP A 53 15.12 -8.33 7.49
N PRO A 54 14.00 -8.35 8.23
CA PRO A 54 13.28 -9.58 8.54
C PRO A 54 12.59 -10.18 7.31
N HIS A 55 12.47 -9.42 6.21
CA HIS A 55 11.69 -9.75 5.03
C HIS A 55 10.28 -10.19 5.42
N THR A 56 9.63 -9.42 6.30
CA THR A 56 8.30 -9.73 6.82
C THR A 56 7.28 -9.85 5.68
N VAL A 57 6.42 -10.85 5.76
CA VAL A 57 5.27 -11.02 4.84
C VAL A 57 3.96 -10.67 5.53
N ALA A 58 2.93 -10.27 4.76
CA ALA A 58 1.63 -9.89 5.28
C ALA A 58 0.46 -10.62 4.61
N GLY A 59 -0.51 -10.95 5.44
CA GLY A 59 -1.88 -11.31 5.06
C GLY A 59 -2.82 -10.17 5.47
N LEU A 60 -3.64 -9.67 4.56
CA LEU A 60 -4.52 -8.53 4.84
C LEU A 60 -6.00 -8.93 4.77
N ILE A 61 -6.77 -8.61 5.82
CA ILE A 61 -8.20 -8.87 5.89
C ILE A 61 -8.94 -7.55 6.10
N GLY A 62 -9.64 -7.09 5.06
CA GLY A 62 -10.63 -6.03 5.18
C GLY A 62 -11.96 -6.61 5.66
N VAL A 63 -12.68 -5.92 6.55
CA VAL A 63 -13.98 -6.38 7.07
C VAL A 63 -15.00 -5.25 6.99
N GLY A 64 -16.17 -5.48 6.43
CA GLY A 64 -17.21 -4.45 6.43
C GLY A 64 -18.62 -4.99 6.29
N GLY A 65 -19.57 -4.18 6.76
CA GLY A 65 -20.99 -4.56 6.85
C GLY A 65 -21.73 -4.62 5.52
N SER A 66 -21.16 -4.05 4.45
CA SER A 66 -21.78 -3.97 3.13
C SER A 66 -21.05 -4.83 2.10
N LYS A 67 -21.38 -4.70 0.82
CA LYS A 67 -20.71 -5.35 -0.31
C LYS A 67 -19.43 -4.58 -0.71
N HIS A 68 -18.74 -5.07 -1.75
CA HIS A 68 -17.44 -4.56 -2.15
C HIS A 68 -17.49 -3.11 -2.67
N ASP A 69 -18.59 -2.70 -3.29
CA ASP A 69 -18.85 -1.33 -3.77
C ASP A 69 -18.80 -0.27 -2.64
N TRP A 70 -19.03 -0.67 -1.39
CA TRP A 70 -18.91 0.17 -0.20
C TRP A 70 -17.59 -0.01 0.55
N GLN A 71 -16.60 -0.66 -0.07
CA GLN A 71 -15.32 -1.02 0.55
C GLN A 71 -14.14 -1.00 -0.45
N THR A 72 -14.30 -0.27 -1.56
CA THR A 72 -13.45 -0.34 -2.76
C THR A 72 -12.00 0.10 -2.58
N MET A 73 -11.65 0.75 -1.46
CA MET A 73 -10.30 1.19 -1.17
C MET A 73 -9.73 0.54 0.11
N SER A 74 -10.45 -0.42 0.70
CA SER A 74 -10.06 -1.01 1.98
C SER A 74 -8.79 -1.85 1.84
N LEU A 75 -8.78 -2.79 0.89
CA LEU A 75 -7.59 -3.62 0.64
C LEU A 75 -6.43 -2.80 0.07
N GLU A 76 -6.73 -1.87 -0.82
CA GLU A 76 -5.77 -0.94 -1.42
C GLU A 76 -5.08 -0.08 -0.36
N GLY A 77 -5.86 0.50 0.56
CA GLY A 77 -5.34 1.30 1.67
C GLY A 77 -4.49 0.46 2.62
N LEU A 78 -4.93 -0.76 2.96
CA LEU A 78 -4.11 -1.68 3.77
C LEU A 78 -2.81 -2.03 3.08
N ALA A 79 -2.85 -2.44 1.81
CA ALA A 79 -1.67 -2.83 1.05
C ALA A 79 -0.69 -1.67 0.86
N ALA A 80 -1.18 -0.45 0.64
CA ALA A 80 -0.33 0.74 0.54
C ALA A 80 0.46 1.01 1.83
N THR A 81 -0.11 0.69 3.00
CA THR A 81 0.62 0.85 4.27
C THR A 81 1.68 -0.22 4.54
N MET A 82 1.75 -1.28 3.72
CA MET A 82 2.75 -2.35 3.90
C MET A 82 4.07 -2.01 3.24
N PHE A 83 4.06 -1.42 2.04
CA PHE A 83 5.30 -1.03 1.36
C PHE A 83 6.04 0.06 2.15
N THR A 84 5.34 0.94 2.88
CA THR A 84 6.00 1.94 3.73
C THR A 84 6.79 1.30 4.86
N GLN A 85 6.46 0.06 5.23
CA GLN A 85 7.10 -0.72 6.28
C GLN A 85 8.05 -1.79 5.72
N SER A 86 8.26 -1.84 4.40
CA SER A 86 9.00 -2.92 3.70
C SER A 86 8.40 -4.31 3.90
N ILE A 87 7.09 -4.40 4.09
CA ILE A 87 6.38 -5.67 4.30
C ILE A 87 5.77 -6.13 2.98
N THR A 88 6.05 -7.38 2.60
CA THR A 88 5.54 -7.95 1.34
C THR A 88 4.17 -8.58 1.55
N VAL A 89 3.14 -8.07 0.87
CA VAL A 89 1.80 -8.69 0.90
C VAL A 89 1.78 -9.92 0.00
N VAL A 90 1.48 -11.08 0.59
CA VAL A 90 1.40 -12.36 -0.15
C VAL A 90 -0.03 -12.85 -0.30
N ASP A 91 -0.95 -12.34 0.51
CA ASP A 91 -2.36 -12.69 0.45
C ASP A 91 -3.23 -11.54 1.00
N MET A 92 -4.40 -11.30 0.39
CA MET A 92 -5.42 -10.43 0.97
C MET A 92 -6.84 -10.88 0.65
N TYR A 93 -7.79 -10.44 1.47
CA TYR A 93 -9.18 -10.87 1.41
C TYR A 93 -10.13 -9.82 2.02
N LEU A 94 -11.29 -9.59 1.38
CA LEU A 94 -12.34 -8.70 1.87
C LEU A 94 -13.55 -9.50 2.37
N ALA A 95 -13.77 -9.52 3.68
CA ALA A 95 -14.94 -10.10 4.32
C ALA A 95 -16.14 -9.12 4.26
N THR A 96 -16.95 -9.25 3.21
CA THR A 96 -18.15 -8.42 3.00
C THR A 96 -19.35 -8.88 3.83
N SER A 97 -20.35 -8.02 4.03
CA SER A 97 -21.59 -8.36 4.76
C SER A 97 -21.38 -8.76 6.23
N VAL A 98 -20.29 -8.31 6.86
CA VAL A 98 -19.96 -8.55 8.28
C VAL A 98 -20.15 -7.26 9.07
N GLY A 99 -21.40 -6.97 9.48
CA GLY A 99 -21.76 -5.69 10.10
C GLY A 99 -21.71 -5.64 11.62
N ARG A 100 -21.53 -6.79 12.30
CA ARG A 100 -21.54 -6.89 13.76
C ARG A 100 -20.48 -7.89 14.24
N PRO A 101 -19.95 -7.74 15.47
CA PRO A 101 -19.13 -8.77 16.11
C PRO A 101 -19.82 -10.13 16.07
N GLY A 102 -19.08 -11.18 15.71
CA GLY A 102 -19.60 -12.54 15.58
C GLY A 102 -20.34 -12.85 14.28
N ASN A 103 -20.75 -11.85 13.47
CA ASN A 103 -21.49 -12.09 12.22
C ASN A 103 -20.69 -12.93 11.21
N VAL A 104 -19.36 -12.85 11.27
CA VAL A 104 -18.45 -13.67 10.45
C VAL A 104 -18.67 -15.18 10.66
N LEU A 105 -19.14 -15.61 11.84
CA LEU A 105 -19.35 -17.03 12.16
C LEU A 105 -20.50 -17.67 11.36
N ILE A 106 -21.38 -16.86 10.77
CA ILE A 106 -22.41 -17.32 9.85
C ILE A 106 -21.79 -17.74 8.50
N HIS A 107 -20.66 -17.15 8.14
CA HIS A 107 -19.94 -17.36 6.89
C HIS A 107 -18.78 -18.33 7.09
N LYS A 108 -19.05 -19.63 7.07
CA LYS A 108 -18.02 -20.67 7.26
C LYS A 108 -16.91 -20.60 6.20
N ASP A 109 -17.26 -20.20 4.99
CA ASP A 109 -16.33 -19.93 3.90
C ASP A 109 -15.32 -18.83 4.24
N TYR A 110 -15.72 -17.81 5.04
CA TYR A 110 -14.81 -16.74 5.45
C TYR A 110 -13.81 -17.24 6.50
N LEU A 111 -14.25 -18.15 7.37
CA LEU A 111 -13.36 -18.80 8.34
C LEU A 111 -12.34 -19.70 7.65
N GLU A 112 -12.77 -20.51 6.68
CA GLU A 112 -11.86 -21.33 5.86
C GLU A 112 -10.89 -20.45 5.07
N ARG A 113 -11.36 -19.32 4.54
CA ARG A 113 -10.51 -18.37 3.81
C ARG A 113 -9.43 -17.76 4.70
N ALA A 114 -9.77 -17.39 5.94
CA ALA A 114 -8.81 -16.88 6.92
C ALA A 114 -7.82 -17.98 7.37
N TYR A 115 -8.29 -19.22 7.51
CA TYR A 115 -7.43 -20.37 7.79
C TYR A 115 -6.42 -20.62 6.67
N GLN A 116 -6.87 -20.58 5.41
CA GLN A 116 -6.00 -20.71 4.24
C GLN A 116 -4.98 -19.56 4.16
N MET A 117 -5.37 -18.32 4.50
CA MET A 117 -4.42 -17.20 4.58
C MET A 117 -3.31 -17.49 5.59
N GLY A 118 -3.64 -18.04 6.76
CA GLY A 118 -2.63 -18.46 7.74
C GLY A 118 -1.61 -19.46 7.16
N LYS A 119 -2.08 -20.45 6.39
CA LYS A 119 -1.19 -21.39 5.68
C LYS A 119 -0.31 -20.69 4.65
N ASN A 120 -0.89 -19.79 3.85
CA ASN A 120 -0.18 -19.02 2.84
C ASN A 120 0.94 -18.18 3.46
N ILE A 121 0.72 -17.59 4.64
CA ILE A 121 1.74 -16.83 5.37
C ILE A 121 2.89 -17.73 5.80
N ILE A 122 2.60 -18.90 6.37
CA ILE A 122 3.65 -19.86 6.76
C ILE A 122 4.42 -20.39 5.54
N GLU A 123 3.75 -20.66 4.42
CA GLU A 123 4.40 -21.03 3.17
C GLU A 123 5.36 -19.94 2.71
N ALA A 124 4.92 -18.68 2.68
CA ALA A 124 5.75 -17.56 2.28
C ALA A 124 6.96 -17.33 3.22
N ILE A 125 6.79 -17.46 4.54
CA ILE A 125 7.90 -17.37 5.51
C ILE A 125 8.97 -18.41 5.18
N ASN A 126 8.56 -19.65 4.89
CA ASN A 126 9.47 -20.75 4.59
C ASN A 126 10.01 -20.74 3.14
N THR A 127 9.53 -19.83 2.30
CA THR A 127 9.97 -19.67 0.92
C THR A 127 11.11 -18.64 0.87
N PRO A 128 12.23 -18.91 0.15
CA PRO A 128 13.29 -17.93 -0.08
C PRO A 128 12.72 -16.61 -0.62
N VAL A 129 13.27 -15.48 -0.18
CA VAL A 129 12.69 -14.14 -0.42
C VAL A 129 12.46 -13.87 -1.89
N GLU A 130 13.43 -14.24 -2.72
CA GLU A 130 13.46 -14.12 -4.17
C GLU A 130 12.47 -15.04 -4.91
N GLU A 131 11.99 -16.10 -4.26
CA GLU A 131 11.01 -17.06 -4.80
C GLU A 131 9.58 -16.77 -4.34
N ARG A 132 9.39 -15.85 -3.38
CA ARG A 132 8.07 -15.50 -2.85
C ARG A 132 7.20 -14.90 -3.94
N LYS A 133 5.94 -15.33 -3.94
CA LYS A 133 4.91 -14.92 -4.91
C LYS A 133 3.60 -14.62 -4.20
N TRP A 134 2.64 -14.12 -4.97
CA TRP A 134 1.25 -14.05 -4.52
C TRP A 134 0.68 -15.45 -4.29
N LEU A 135 0.09 -15.66 -3.11
CA LEU A 135 -0.54 -16.91 -2.68
C LEU A 135 -2.05 -16.77 -2.43
N GLY A 136 -2.57 -15.54 -2.48
CA GLY A 136 -3.99 -15.24 -2.38
C GLY A 136 -4.79 -15.62 -3.63
N ASP A 137 -6.01 -15.08 -3.73
CA ASP A 137 -6.85 -15.29 -4.91
C ASP A 137 -6.18 -14.64 -6.15
N PRO A 138 -5.84 -15.41 -7.20
CA PRO A 138 -5.21 -14.86 -8.40
C PRO A 138 -6.14 -13.93 -9.20
N ASN A 139 -7.43 -13.89 -8.90
CA ASN A 139 -8.43 -13.05 -9.58
C ASN A 139 -8.89 -11.85 -8.75
N LEU A 140 -8.26 -11.56 -7.61
CA LEU A 140 -8.73 -10.55 -6.68
C LEU A 140 -8.76 -9.12 -7.25
N GLY A 141 -7.83 -8.79 -8.14
CA GLY A 141 -7.76 -7.47 -8.77
C GLY A 141 -7.08 -7.51 -10.13
N LEU A 142 -6.88 -6.33 -10.71
CA LEU A 142 -6.35 -6.19 -12.06
C LEU A 142 -4.82 -6.22 -12.10
N CYS A 143 -4.16 -5.69 -11.07
CA CYS A 143 -2.71 -5.58 -11.07
C CYS A 143 -2.06 -6.96 -10.88
N PRO A 144 -1.25 -7.47 -11.83
CA PRO A 144 -0.62 -8.78 -11.69
C PRO A 144 0.51 -8.78 -10.65
N ARG A 145 0.95 -7.61 -10.20
CA ARG A 145 2.01 -7.46 -9.19
C ARG A 145 1.48 -7.51 -7.76
N CYS A 146 0.50 -6.67 -7.44
CA CYS A 146 -0.02 -6.53 -6.07
C CYS A 146 -1.51 -6.88 -5.92
N HIS A 147 -2.18 -7.29 -7.00
CA HIS A 147 -3.59 -7.69 -7.02
C HIS A 147 -4.58 -6.61 -6.55
N SER A 148 -4.18 -5.34 -6.58
CA SER A 148 -5.08 -4.20 -6.43
C SER A 148 -6.02 -4.07 -7.62
N SER A 149 -7.25 -3.60 -7.37
CA SER A 149 -8.22 -3.25 -8.41
C SER A 149 -8.09 -1.80 -8.90
N LEU A 150 -7.32 -0.96 -8.20
CA LEU A 150 -7.23 0.48 -8.47
C LEU A 150 -6.12 0.79 -9.48
N ILE A 151 -6.51 0.87 -10.74
CA ILE A 151 -5.67 1.28 -11.87
C ILE A 151 -6.14 2.65 -12.36
N TYR A 152 -5.21 3.60 -12.51
CA TYR A 152 -5.50 4.97 -12.94
C TYR A 152 -4.74 5.32 -14.24
N PRO A 153 -5.22 6.28 -15.04
CA PRO A 153 -4.46 6.81 -16.18
C PRO A 153 -3.13 7.39 -15.72
N GLY A 154 -2.01 6.95 -16.30
CA GLY A 154 -0.69 7.38 -15.88
C GLY A 154 -0.37 8.82 -16.28
N GLU A 155 0.48 9.46 -15.48
CA GLU A 155 0.96 10.81 -15.70
C GLU A 155 2.48 10.81 -15.94
N GLU A 156 3.02 11.93 -16.42
CA GLU A 156 4.47 12.08 -16.55
C GLU A 156 5.08 12.26 -15.17
N HIS A 157 6.05 11.41 -14.83
CA HIS A 157 6.82 11.48 -13.61
C HIS A 157 7.89 12.58 -13.72
N TRP A 158 8.45 13.00 -12.58
CA TRP A 158 9.44 14.07 -12.50
C TRP A 158 10.70 13.88 -13.39
N ASP A 159 11.04 12.64 -13.74
CA ASP A 159 12.19 12.28 -14.57
C ASP A 159 11.81 11.85 -16.00
N GLY A 160 10.57 12.14 -16.43
CA GLY A 160 10.07 11.89 -17.79
C GLY A 160 9.58 10.47 -18.04
N VAL A 161 9.66 9.56 -17.05
CA VAL A 161 8.99 8.25 -17.13
C VAL A 161 7.48 8.47 -17.24
N LYS A 162 6.81 7.74 -18.13
CA LYS A 162 5.36 7.77 -18.28
C LYS A 162 4.82 6.42 -18.70
N PHE A 163 3.73 6.01 -18.07
CA PHE A 163 2.94 4.85 -18.47
C PHE A 163 1.54 5.30 -18.91
N ASN A 164 0.84 4.50 -19.71
CA ASN A 164 -0.54 4.80 -20.08
C ASN A 164 -1.48 4.60 -18.88
N PHE A 165 -1.22 3.57 -18.08
CA PHE A 165 -1.94 3.26 -16.86
C PHE A 165 -0.98 2.80 -15.76
N GLU A 166 -1.35 3.07 -14.52
CA GLU A 166 -0.55 2.74 -13.35
C GLU A 166 -1.40 2.15 -12.23
N CYS A 167 -0.81 1.25 -11.45
CA CYS A 167 -1.43 0.75 -10.24
C CYS A 167 -1.26 1.75 -9.09
N ALA A 168 -2.36 2.18 -8.48
CA ALA A 168 -2.35 3.15 -7.39
C ALA A 168 -1.63 2.64 -6.14
N VAL A 169 -1.54 1.32 -5.94
CA VAL A 169 -0.92 0.73 -4.74
C VAL A 169 0.58 0.49 -4.92
N CYS A 170 0.99 -0.33 -5.90
CA CYS A 170 2.40 -0.66 -6.07
C CYS A 170 3.15 0.24 -7.06
N GLY A 171 2.49 1.09 -7.84
CA GLY A 171 3.15 1.93 -8.85
C GLY A 171 3.57 1.18 -10.11
N ALA A 172 3.10 -0.07 -10.30
CA ALA A 172 3.38 -0.80 -11.53
C ALA A 172 2.69 -0.13 -12.73
N GLY A 173 3.44 0.07 -13.82
CA GLY A 173 3.00 0.73 -15.04
C GLY A 173 2.75 -0.22 -16.20
N GLY A 174 1.79 0.13 -17.08
CA GLY A 174 1.41 -0.69 -18.21
C GLY A 174 0.17 -0.21 -18.93
N ASP A 175 -0.58 -1.17 -19.49
CA ASP A 175 -1.73 -0.95 -20.36
C ASP A 175 -2.95 -1.76 -19.93
N LEU A 176 -4.15 -1.20 -20.13
CA LEU A 176 -5.40 -1.93 -20.03
C LEU A 176 -5.76 -2.56 -21.39
N VAL A 177 -5.57 -3.87 -21.51
CA VAL A 177 -5.80 -4.62 -22.74
C VAL A 177 -7.13 -5.36 -22.67
N LYS A 178 -7.98 -5.17 -23.68
CA LYS A 178 -9.23 -5.93 -23.82
C LYS A 178 -8.93 -7.36 -24.25
N VAL A 179 -9.51 -8.33 -23.55
CA VAL A 179 -9.37 -9.77 -23.84
C VAL A 179 -10.63 -10.34 -24.50
N GLU A 180 -10.54 -11.55 -25.07
CA GLU A 180 -11.57 -12.17 -25.92
C GLU A 180 -12.97 -12.23 -25.29
N ASN A 181 -13.07 -12.32 -23.95
CA ASN A 181 -14.35 -12.35 -23.24
C ASN A 181 -14.95 -10.96 -22.94
N GLY A 182 -14.40 -9.91 -23.54
CA GLY A 182 -14.85 -8.53 -23.35
C GLY A 182 -14.38 -7.87 -22.05
N LYS A 183 -13.64 -8.59 -21.19
CA LYS A 183 -13.00 -8.02 -19.99
C LYS A 183 -11.70 -7.30 -20.34
N TYR A 184 -11.15 -6.58 -19.36
CA TYR A 184 -9.83 -5.97 -19.45
C TYR A 184 -8.85 -6.67 -18.52
N LYS A 185 -7.58 -6.69 -18.91
CA LYS A 185 -6.45 -7.07 -18.05
C LYS A 185 -5.46 -5.91 -18.01
N PHE A 186 -4.79 -5.74 -16.87
CA PHE A 186 -3.66 -4.84 -16.78
C PHE A 186 -2.39 -5.62 -17.15
N VAL A 187 -1.76 -5.24 -18.25
CA VAL A 187 -0.53 -5.85 -18.76
C VAL A 187 0.62 -4.89 -18.47
N LEU A 188 1.62 -5.37 -17.75
CA LEU A 188 2.79 -4.56 -17.42
C LEU A 188 3.58 -4.20 -18.69
N ALA A 189 4.05 -2.96 -18.75
CA ALA A 189 5.09 -2.60 -19.71
C ALA A 189 6.39 -3.36 -19.39
N GLU A 190 7.33 -3.44 -20.34
CA GLU A 190 8.63 -4.10 -20.14
C GLU A 190 9.39 -3.52 -18.94
N ASN A 191 9.38 -2.19 -18.80
CA ASN A 191 9.91 -1.46 -17.66
C ASN A 191 8.83 -1.14 -16.60
N GLY A 192 7.68 -1.83 -16.62
CA GLY A 192 6.51 -1.50 -15.80
C GLY A 192 6.75 -1.60 -14.29
N LEU A 193 7.83 -2.24 -13.84
CA LEU A 193 8.16 -2.38 -12.41
C LEU A 193 9.26 -1.44 -11.92
N ILE A 194 9.77 -0.52 -12.75
CA ILE A 194 10.83 0.43 -12.32
C ILE A 194 10.38 1.36 -11.17
N ARG A 195 9.06 1.46 -10.94
CA ARG A 195 8.42 2.21 -9.84
C ARG A 195 7.76 1.34 -8.78
N ASP A 196 8.02 0.03 -8.76
CA ASP A 196 7.38 -0.87 -7.78
C ASP A 196 7.75 -0.47 -6.35
N ARG A 197 6.77 0.06 -5.61
CA ARG A 197 6.95 0.56 -4.23
C ARG A 197 7.37 -0.54 -3.25
N ASN A 198 7.23 -1.82 -3.60
CA ASN A 198 7.72 -2.92 -2.78
C ASN A 198 9.24 -3.13 -2.90
N ILE A 199 9.90 -2.51 -3.88
CA ILE A 199 11.35 -2.60 -4.11
C ILE A 199 12.05 -1.43 -3.42
N ASN A 200 13.12 -1.71 -2.67
CA ASN A 200 13.87 -0.69 -1.90
C ASN A 200 14.48 0.37 -2.82
N GLU A 201 15.05 -0.06 -3.94
CA GLU A 201 15.69 0.79 -4.94
C GLU A 201 14.68 1.77 -5.56
N ALA A 202 13.48 1.29 -5.90
CA ALA A 202 12.41 2.14 -6.42
C ALA A 202 11.94 3.19 -5.39
N ARG A 203 11.82 2.81 -4.11
CA ARG A 203 11.53 3.76 -3.01
C ARG A 203 12.66 4.77 -2.81
N ALA A 204 13.91 4.41 -3.07
CA ALA A 204 15.02 5.36 -3.04
C ALA A 204 14.92 6.41 -4.14
N VAL A 205 14.37 6.09 -5.33
CA VAL A 205 14.14 7.09 -6.37
C VAL A 205 13.06 8.10 -5.96
N HIS A 206 12.04 7.68 -5.22
CA HIS A 206 11.07 8.63 -4.63
C HIS A 206 11.73 9.60 -3.63
N LEU A 207 12.77 9.17 -2.89
CA LEU A 207 13.53 10.11 -2.05
C LEU A 207 14.29 11.14 -2.90
N GLN A 208 14.82 10.75 -4.06
CA GLN A 208 15.48 11.67 -4.99
C GLN A 208 14.49 12.72 -5.51
N GLU A 209 13.28 12.31 -5.90
CA GLU A 209 12.19 13.21 -6.30
C GLU A 209 11.87 14.26 -5.23
N ILE A 210 11.76 13.83 -3.95
CA ILE A 210 11.51 14.75 -2.83
C ILE A 210 12.67 15.73 -2.67
N MET A 211 13.92 15.28 -2.86
CA MET A 211 15.10 16.15 -2.79
C MET A 211 15.10 17.19 -3.89
N GLU A 212 14.81 16.82 -5.14
CA GLU A 212 14.68 17.75 -6.26
C GLU A 212 13.56 18.78 -6.03
N THR A 213 12.40 18.32 -5.53
CA THR A 213 11.28 19.18 -5.16
C THR A 213 11.67 20.19 -4.08
N ARG A 214 12.38 19.72 -3.04
CA ARG A 214 12.89 20.58 -1.96
C ARG A 214 13.88 21.61 -2.50
N ASP A 215 14.84 21.18 -3.32
CA ASP A 215 15.92 22.05 -3.80
C ASP A 215 15.37 23.10 -4.78
N ASN A 216 14.39 22.73 -5.61
CA ASN A 216 13.61 23.68 -6.40
C ASN A 216 12.90 24.72 -5.51
N PHE A 217 12.20 24.29 -4.46
CA PHE A 217 11.56 25.20 -3.52
C PHE A 217 12.57 26.12 -2.82
N MET A 218 13.67 25.57 -2.31
CA MET A 218 14.66 26.33 -1.54
C MET A 218 15.37 27.38 -2.40
N SER A 219 15.67 27.06 -3.67
CA SER A 219 16.27 28.03 -4.61
C SER A 219 15.33 29.20 -4.97
N ARG A 220 14.01 28.97 -4.90
CA ARG A 220 12.97 29.94 -5.29
C ARG A 220 12.21 30.53 -4.11
N LYS A 221 12.62 30.21 -2.87
CA LYS A 221 11.90 30.61 -1.65
C LYS A 221 11.74 32.13 -1.52
N GLY A 222 12.70 32.91 -2.01
CA GLY A 222 12.61 34.37 -2.04
C GLY A 222 11.48 34.92 -2.93
N GLU A 223 11.10 34.20 -3.98
CA GLU A 223 10.04 34.62 -4.93
C GLU A 223 8.65 34.65 -4.29
N ILE A 224 8.45 33.92 -3.19
CA ILE A 224 7.13 33.72 -2.58
C ILE A 224 6.95 34.46 -1.24
N GLU A 225 7.94 35.23 -0.76
CA GLU A 225 7.92 35.80 0.59
C GLU A 225 6.70 36.71 0.85
N GLU A 226 6.35 37.56 -0.11
CA GLU A 226 5.21 38.49 0.01
C GLU A 226 3.86 37.74 0.03
N GLU A 227 3.66 36.80 -0.90
CA GLU A 227 2.46 35.95 -0.95
C GLU A 227 2.35 35.07 0.29
N TYR A 228 3.45 34.47 0.74
CA TYR A 228 3.51 33.68 1.97
C TYR A 228 3.11 34.52 3.19
N LYS A 229 3.61 35.76 3.30
CA LYS A 229 3.23 36.69 4.36
C LYS A 229 1.74 37.04 4.29
N ARG A 230 1.23 37.36 3.10
CA ARG A 230 -0.18 37.68 2.86
C ARG A 230 -1.10 36.55 3.35
N PHE A 231 -0.85 35.31 2.97
CA PHE A 231 -1.68 34.17 3.41
C PHE A 231 -1.54 33.88 4.90
N ARG A 232 -0.34 34.05 5.47
CA ARG A 232 -0.11 33.85 6.91
C ARG A 232 -0.84 34.89 7.78
N GLU A 233 -0.96 36.11 7.31
CA GLU A 233 -1.64 37.22 8.02
C GLU A 233 -3.14 37.31 7.71
N MET A 234 -3.62 36.55 6.71
CA MET A 234 -5.01 36.54 6.29
C MET A 234 -5.93 36.06 7.42
N LYS A 235 -6.91 36.89 7.79
CA LYS A 235 -7.96 36.53 8.73
C LYS A 235 -9.22 36.23 7.95
N PHE A 236 -9.77 35.03 8.17
CA PHE A 236 -11.07 34.65 7.63
C PHE A 236 -12.15 34.99 8.65
N GLU A 237 -13.30 35.42 8.17
CA GLU A 237 -14.47 35.56 9.02
C GLU A 237 -14.85 34.18 9.57
N THR A 238 -14.82 34.05 10.89
CA THR A 238 -15.33 32.85 11.56
C THR A 238 -16.82 33.03 11.81
N ILE A 239 -17.58 31.95 11.63
CA ILE A 239 -18.99 31.91 12.06
C ILE A 239 -19.01 32.17 13.58
N LYS A 240 -19.77 33.18 14.01
CA LYS A 240 -19.98 33.50 15.43
C LYS A 240 -21.00 32.57 16.07
#